data_AF-I0Z8Q2-F1
#
_entry.id   AF-I0Z8Q2-F1
#
_cell.length_a   1.000
_cell.length_b   1.000
_cell.length_c   1.000
_cell.angle_alpha   90.00
_cell.angle_beta   90.00
_cell.angle_gamma   90.00
#
_symmetry.space_group_name_H-M   'P 1'
#
loop_
_entity.id
_entity.type
_entity.pdbx_description
1 polymer ?
#
loop_
_entity_poly.entity_id
_entity_poly.type
_entity_poly.pdbx_seq_one_letter_code
_entity_poly.pdbx_strand_id
1 'polypeptide(L)'
;MRCSAKRKCSHDGLQLLGELGAACRQFARPLESIRAELARAVFSGYYTSDDGSLQLKQLPYFAVVHRLETEKEHLLREAEGLRAAMQKSKAENETVEAKVEEAEIQIEQMRKDESAAAARASSAAQAAKDAQVEAAAAKEEMKASRRDLLKLRNEDNALRALFSLTRTKLEQQAASSEQQIAELEARIAAMQSSAAAEAEAAREQIKSLGSQLQAALDRLEAARKQADALAERHSAQLAEQRHEAAAQLRACEAQLGVAAALLLPDIPVAGPITLRVAVTPMCSYVSGLGLHAHVPRFLRWAGNLALHDISREDFLSQISSIWSAKADLEGRQGALISLQAFLHQKFWSSAEQEQLSQSATAGEGSTPAAIPASILSSHHARAAQVKATLDAK
;
A
#
# COMPACT_ATOMS: atom_id res chain seq x y z
N MET A 1 73.78 37.33 -96.80
CA MET A 1 74.77 36.82 -97.78
C MET A 1 74.04 35.99 -98.83
N ARG A 2 74.46 36.07 -100.11
CA ARG A 2 73.87 35.47 -101.33
C ARG A 2 72.76 36.29 -102.02
N CYS A 3 73.17 37.21 -102.89
CA CYS A 3 72.46 37.51 -104.13
C CYS A 3 73.41 38.03 -105.23
N SER A 4 74.65 37.53 -105.29
CA SER A 4 75.59 37.87 -106.38
C SER A 4 75.42 37.01 -107.63
N ALA A 5 74.50 36.03 -107.60
CA ALA A 5 74.34 35.05 -108.69
C ALA A 5 73.45 35.53 -109.84
N LYS A 6 72.60 36.55 -109.63
CA LYS A 6 71.61 36.97 -110.65
C LYS A 6 72.08 38.06 -111.62
N ARG A 7 73.23 38.72 -111.36
CA ARG A 7 73.84 39.64 -112.35
C ARG A 7 74.47 38.92 -113.54
N LYS A 8 74.74 37.61 -113.44
CA LYS A 8 75.34 36.83 -114.53
C LYS A 8 74.35 36.48 -115.65
N CYS A 9 73.12 36.10 -115.34
CA CYS A 9 72.20 35.58 -116.37
C CYS A 9 71.79 36.57 -117.48
N SER A 10 71.66 37.88 -117.20
CA SER A 10 71.33 38.86 -118.26
C SER A 10 72.56 39.30 -119.08
N HIS A 11 73.74 39.21 -118.49
CA HIS A 11 75.01 39.47 -119.19
C HIS A 11 75.37 38.28 -120.10
N ASP A 12 75.14 37.06 -119.64
CA ASP A 12 75.43 35.82 -120.37
C ASP A 12 74.59 35.70 -121.66
N GLY A 13 73.31 36.12 -121.63
CA GLY A 13 72.44 36.10 -122.83
C GLY A 13 72.86 37.10 -123.92
N LEU A 14 73.28 38.32 -123.54
CA LEU A 14 73.82 39.30 -124.48
C LEU A 14 75.22 38.93 -124.96
N GLN A 15 76.00 38.23 -124.13
CA GLN A 15 77.32 37.73 -124.50
C GLN A 15 77.22 36.56 -125.49
N LEU A 16 76.31 35.61 -125.27
CA LEU A 16 76.00 34.51 -126.19
C LEU A 16 75.55 35.01 -127.57
N LEU A 17 74.75 36.07 -127.66
CA LEU A 17 74.39 36.71 -128.94
C LEU A 17 75.60 37.33 -129.65
N GLY A 18 76.57 37.87 -128.90
CA GLY A 18 77.84 38.34 -129.44
C GLY A 18 78.73 37.21 -129.95
N GLU A 19 78.79 36.11 -129.21
CA GLU A 19 79.58 34.92 -129.57
C GLU A 19 78.98 34.18 -130.79
N LEU A 20 77.64 34.09 -130.88
CA LEU A 20 76.95 33.58 -132.08
C LEU A 20 77.16 34.47 -133.30
N GLY A 21 77.15 35.79 -133.12
CA GLY A 21 77.47 36.75 -134.19
C GLY A 21 78.88 36.55 -134.74
N ALA A 22 79.86 36.29 -133.87
CA ALA A 22 81.24 36.02 -134.27
C ALA A 22 81.40 34.67 -135.01
N ALA A 23 80.61 33.65 -134.64
CA ALA A 23 80.62 32.33 -135.28
C ALA A 23 79.94 32.33 -136.66
N CYS A 24 78.87 33.10 -136.84
CA CYS A 24 78.09 33.16 -138.08
C CYS A 24 78.42 34.42 -138.89
N ARG A 25 79.55 34.43 -139.61
CA ARG A 25 80.07 35.62 -140.34
C ARG A 25 79.05 36.36 -141.23
N GLN A 26 78.16 35.64 -141.90
CA GLN A 26 77.15 36.23 -142.79
C GLN A 26 75.98 36.91 -142.06
N PHE A 27 75.78 36.61 -140.77
CA PHE A 27 74.73 37.19 -139.91
C PHE A 27 75.29 38.04 -138.75
N ALA A 28 76.60 38.24 -138.71
CA ALA A 28 77.28 38.99 -137.65
C ALA A 28 76.68 40.39 -137.46
N ARG A 29 76.52 41.17 -138.55
CA ARG A 29 75.94 42.52 -138.50
C ARG A 29 74.48 42.56 -138.02
N PRO A 30 73.55 41.73 -138.56
CA PRO A 30 72.20 41.66 -138.03
C PRO A 30 72.14 41.25 -136.56
N LEU A 31 72.95 40.29 -136.13
CA LEU A 31 72.97 39.82 -134.73
C LEU A 31 73.60 40.84 -133.78
N GLU A 32 74.64 41.56 -134.19
CA GLU A 32 75.19 42.69 -133.44
C GLU A 32 74.20 43.84 -133.33
N SER A 33 73.46 44.14 -134.41
CA SER A 33 72.39 45.13 -134.40
C SER A 33 71.26 44.71 -133.45
N ILE A 34 70.77 43.46 -133.55
CA ILE A 34 69.77 42.91 -132.63
C ILE A 34 70.28 42.91 -131.18
N ARG A 35 71.56 42.58 -130.95
CA ARG A 35 72.18 42.64 -129.61
C ARG A 35 72.25 44.07 -129.08
N ALA A 36 72.61 45.04 -129.92
CA ALA A 36 72.69 46.45 -129.55
C ALA A 36 71.30 47.02 -129.26
N GLU A 37 70.30 46.68 -130.09
CA GLU A 37 68.90 47.05 -129.90
C GLU A 37 68.30 46.37 -128.67
N LEU A 38 68.57 45.09 -128.43
CA LEU A 38 68.15 44.39 -127.20
C LEU A 38 68.83 44.96 -125.96
N ALA A 39 70.12 45.31 -126.04
CA ALA A 39 70.80 45.98 -124.93
C ALA A 39 70.19 47.38 -124.67
N ARG A 40 69.90 48.16 -125.72
CA ARG A 40 69.19 49.44 -125.57
C ARG A 40 67.80 49.27 -124.99
N ALA A 41 67.03 48.29 -125.45
CA ALA A 41 65.68 48.01 -124.95
C ALA A 41 65.69 47.55 -123.48
N VAL A 42 66.67 46.73 -123.08
CA VAL A 42 66.75 46.18 -121.72
C VAL A 42 67.32 47.19 -120.71
N PHE A 43 68.26 48.04 -121.14
CA PHE A 43 69.00 48.95 -120.25
C PHE A 43 68.60 50.43 -120.36
N SER A 44 67.88 50.87 -121.40
CA SER A 44 67.42 52.26 -121.50
C SER A 44 65.96 52.39 -121.04
N GLY A 45 65.62 53.51 -120.40
CA GLY A 45 64.25 53.80 -119.97
C GLY A 45 63.33 54.30 -121.09
N TYR A 46 63.86 54.44 -122.31
CA TYR A 46 63.14 54.88 -123.49
C TYR A 46 63.75 54.18 -124.71
N TYR A 47 63.03 53.19 -125.26
CA TYR A 47 63.38 52.62 -126.55
C TYR A 47 62.65 53.37 -127.65
N THR A 48 63.41 54.00 -128.53
CA THR A 48 62.95 54.57 -129.81
C THR A 48 63.63 53.77 -130.91
N SER A 49 62.85 53.13 -131.78
CA SER A 49 63.41 52.49 -132.98
C SER A 49 64.13 53.54 -133.86
N ASP A 50 65.13 53.11 -134.64
CA ASP A 50 65.94 54.01 -135.50
C ASP A 50 65.11 54.77 -136.56
N ASP A 51 63.93 54.26 -136.92
CA ASP A 51 62.96 54.92 -137.82
C ASP A 51 61.93 55.80 -137.08
N GLY A 52 62.02 55.87 -135.74
CA GLY A 52 61.16 56.67 -134.88
C GLY A 52 59.71 56.17 -134.75
N SER A 53 59.36 55.04 -135.37
CA SER A 53 57.98 54.54 -135.48
C SER A 53 57.46 53.86 -134.21
N LEU A 54 58.36 53.32 -133.37
CA LEU A 54 58.03 52.64 -132.12
C LEU A 54 58.70 53.32 -130.93
N GLN A 55 57.90 54.07 -130.17
CA GLN A 55 58.26 54.57 -128.85
C GLN A 55 57.64 53.66 -127.78
N LEU A 56 58.45 52.78 -127.22
CA LEU A 56 58.02 51.96 -126.09
C LEU A 56 58.54 52.63 -124.82
N LYS A 57 57.60 53.14 -124.00
CA LYS A 57 57.87 53.50 -122.60
C LYS A 57 58.06 52.21 -121.80
N GLN A 58 59.20 51.57 -121.98
CA GLN A 58 59.62 50.45 -121.16
C GLN A 58 60.19 51.02 -119.87
N LEU A 59 59.55 50.71 -118.75
CA LEU A 59 60.23 50.84 -117.47
C LEU A 59 61.45 49.93 -117.54
N PRO A 60 62.68 50.47 -117.39
CA PRO A 60 63.87 49.65 -117.50
C PRO A 60 63.77 48.54 -116.45
N TYR A 61 64.13 47.32 -116.84
CA TYR A 61 63.93 46.11 -116.02
C TYR A 61 64.40 46.31 -114.57
N PHE A 62 65.51 47.01 -114.37
CA PHE A 62 66.07 47.34 -113.07
C PHE A 62 65.18 48.25 -112.20
N ALA A 63 64.42 49.17 -112.79
CA ALA A 63 63.46 50.00 -112.06
C ALA A 63 62.24 49.19 -111.59
N VAL A 64 61.76 48.24 -112.41
CA VAL A 64 60.68 47.31 -112.01
C VAL A 64 61.17 46.37 -110.92
N VAL A 65 62.36 45.79 -111.07
CA VAL A 65 62.96 44.92 -110.06
C VAL A 65 63.18 45.66 -108.75
N HIS A 66 63.73 46.88 -108.78
CA HIS A 66 63.91 47.69 -107.57
C HIS A 66 62.57 48.00 -106.89
N ARG A 67 61.54 48.40 -107.64
CA ARG A 67 60.18 48.63 -107.08
C ARG A 67 59.62 47.36 -106.43
N LEU A 68 59.70 46.22 -107.12
CA LEU A 68 59.25 44.93 -106.60
C LEU A 68 60.05 44.48 -105.38
N GLU A 69 61.37 44.75 -105.33
CA GLU A 69 62.20 44.46 -104.16
C GLU A 69 61.79 45.35 -102.98
N THR A 70 61.56 46.64 -103.20
CA THR A 70 61.07 47.55 -102.14
C THR A 70 59.67 47.21 -101.64
N GLU A 71 58.75 46.84 -102.54
CA GLU A 71 57.39 46.40 -102.17
C GLU A 71 57.45 45.05 -101.44
N LYS A 72 58.30 44.12 -101.89
CA LYS A 72 58.53 42.85 -101.20
C LYS A 72 59.06 43.09 -99.78
N GLU A 73 60.04 43.98 -99.61
CA GLU A 73 60.54 44.34 -98.28
C GLU A 73 59.45 44.98 -97.41
N HIS A 74 58.63 45.86 -97.97
CA HIS A 74 57.51 46.47 -97.27
C HIS A 74 56.51 45.40 -96.80
N LEU A 75 56.07 44.51 -97.71
CA LEU A 75 55.15 43.42 -97.40
C LEU A 75 55.74 42.44 -96.38
N LEU A 76 57.05 42.20 -96.40
CA LEU A 76 57.71 41.38 -95.39
C LEU A 76 57.68 42.05 -94.02
N ARG A 77 57.96 43.37 -93.94
CA ARG A 77 57.85 44.12 -92.67
C ARG A 77 56.41 44.16 -92.15
N GLU A 78 55.42 44.34 -93.02
CA GLU A 78 54.00 44.27 -92.64
C GLU A 78 53.61 42.88 -92.16
N ALA A 79 54.05 41.82 -92.85
CA ALA A 79 53.79 40.44 -92.45
C ALA A 79 54.47 40.09 -91.11
N GLU A 80 55.69 40.59 -90.86
CA GLU A 80 56.38 40.47 -89.59
C GLU A 80 55.65 41.24 -88.49
N GLY A 81 55.19 42.46 -88.76
CA GLY A 81 54.38 43.27 -87.84
C GLY A 81 53.06 42.60 -87.47
N LEU A 82 52.34 42.05 -88.44
CA LEU A 82 51.09 41.29 -88.21
C LEU A 82 51.36 40.00 -87.42
N ARG A 83 52.45 39.28 -87.70
CA ARG A 83 52.85 38.11 -86.90
C ARG A 83 53.16 38.48 -85.47
N ALA A 84 53.90 39.57 -85.24
CA ALA A 84 54.20 40.07 -83.89
C ALA A 84 52.92 40.49 -83.16
N ALA A 85 51.99 41.17 -83.85
CA ALA A 85 50.69 41.55 -83.29
C ALA A 85 49.84 40.32 -82.94
N MET A 86 49.79 39.31 -83.82
CA MET A 86 49.09 38.05 -83.53
C MET A 86 49.73 37.28 -82.37
N GLN A 87 51.05 37.23 -82.28
CA GLN A 87 51.74 36.60 -81.15
C GLN A 87 51.46 37.34 -79.84
N LYS A 88 51.47 38.68 -79.86
CA LYS A 88 51.11 39.50 -78.70
C LYS A 88 49.67 39.26 -78.27
N SER A 89 48.71 39.27 -79.21
CA SER A 89 47.30 38.98 -78.93
C SER A 89 47.08 37.56 -78.40
N LYS A 90 47.83 36.57 -78.91
CA LYS A 90 47.80 35.20 -78.35
C LYS A 90 48.26 35.16 -76.90
N ALA A 91 49.38 35.81 -76.58
CA ALA A 91 49.87 35.87 -75.21
C ALA A 91 48.89 36.61 -74.28
N GLU A 92 48.28 37.70 -74.75
CA GLU A 92 47.24 38.43 -73.99
C GLU A 92 46.02 37.52 -73.76
N ASN A 93 45.54 36.80 -74.78
CA ASN A 93 44.42 35.86 -74.65
C ASN A 93 44.75 34.73 -73.65
N GLU A 94 45.93 34.12 -73.73
CA GLU A 94 46.38 33.09 -72.77
C GLU A 94 46.36 33.64 -71.33
N THR A 95 46.77 34.89 -71.12
CA THR A 95 46.72 35.51 -69.78
C THR A 95 45.29 35.80 -69.31
N VAL A 96 44.37 36.11 -70.22
CA VAL A 96 42.96 36.32 -69.90
C VAL A 96 42.28 34.99 -69.59
N GLU A 97 42.53 33.96 -70.38
CA GLU A 97 42.04 32.60 -70.15
C GLU A 97 42.47 32.08 -68.78
N ALA A 98 43.76 32.22 -68.43
CA ALA A 98 44.26 31.84 -67.10
C ALA A 98 43.55 32.59 -65.95
N LYS A 99 43.25 33.88 -66.12
CA LYS A 99 42.50 34.66 -65.11
C LYS A 99 41.03 34.26 -65.02
N VAL A 100 40.41 33.87 -66.13
CA VAL A 100 39.03 33.37 -66.16
C VAL A 100 38.96 32.03 -65.43
N GLU A 101 39.89 31.11 -65.71
CA GLU A 101 39.97 29.83 -65.00
C GLU A 101 40.18 30.02 -63.49
N GLU A 102 41.07 30.94 -63.08
CA GLU A 102 41.27 31.26 -61.66
C GLU A 102 39.99 31.82 -61.02
N ALA A 103 39.28 32.73 -61.70
CA ALA A 103 38.03 33.30 -61.21
C ALA A 103 36.91 32.24 -61.11
N GLU A 104 36.83 31.31 -62.06
CA GLU A 104 35.87 30.20 -62.03
C GLU A 104 36.12 29.28 -60.84
N ILE A 105 37.39 28.93 -60.55
CA ILE A 105 37.77 28.15 -59.37
C ILE A 105 37.39 28.89 -58.09
N GLN A 106 37.63 30.20 -58.01
CA GLN A 106 37.25 31.02 -56.86
C GLN A 106 35.72 31.08 -56.66
N ILE A 107 34.95 31.26 -57.73
CA ILE A 107 33.47 31.27 -57.67
C ILE A 107 32.94 29.92 -57.19
N GLU A 108 33.48 28.82 -57.71
CA GLU A 108 33.07 27.47 -57.30
C GLU A 108 33.40 27.21 -55.83
N GLN A 109 34.57 27.68 -55.36
CA GLN A 109 34.95 27.59 -53.95
C GLN A 109 34.02 28.43 -53.06
N MET A 110 33.72 29.67 -53.43
CA MET A 110 32.77 30.51 -52.69
C MET A 110 31.37 29.89 -52.64
N ARG A 111 30.88 29.31 -53.74
CA ARG A 111 29.59 28.59 -53.75
C ARG A 111 29.58 27.40 -52.80
N LYS A 112 30.67 26.64 -52.74
CA LYS A 112 30.82 25.54 -51.78
C LYS A 112 30.79 26.06 -50.35
N ASP A 113 31.52 27.13 -50.06
CA ASP A 113 31.57 27.74 -48.72
C ASP A 113 30.21 28.34 -48.31
N GLU A 114 29.51 29.01 -49.22
CA GLU A 114 28.14 29.51 -49.02
C GLU A 114 27.15 28.37 -48.73
N SER A 115 27.21 27.28 -49.52
CA SER A 115 26.36 26.12 -49.30
C SER A 115 26.63 25.45 -47.95
N ALA A 116 27.90 25.36 -47.55
CA ALA A 116 28.31 24.82 -46.27
C ALA A 116 27.88 25.73 -45.10
N ALA A 117 28.00 27.06 -45.27
CA ALA A 117 27.53 28.03 -44.29
C ALA A 117 26.00 27.98 -44.14
N ALA A 118 25.26 27.88 -45.24
CA ALA A 118 23.80 27.73 -45.23
C ALA A 118 23.37 26.42 -44.54
N ALA A 119 24.05 25.30 -44.81
CA ALA A 119 23.80 24.04 -44.14
C ALA A 119 24.06 24.12 -42.63
N ARG A 120 25.16 24.77 -42.20
CA ARG A 120 25.45 25.02 -40.78
C ARG A 120 24.41 25.91 -40.12
N ALA A 121 23.97 26.98 -40.79
CA ALA A 121 22.93 27.87 -40.27
C ALA A 121 21.59 27.15 -40.11
N SER A 122 21.20 26.32 -41.09
CA SER A 122 19.98 25.51 -41.01
C SER A 122 20.04 24.49 -39.86
N SER A 123 21.17 23.78 -39.73
CA SER A 123 21.39 22.83 -38.62
C SER A 123 21.37 23.52 -37.25
N ALA A 124 22.01 24.69 -37.12
CA ALA A 124 21.98 25.46 -35.87
C ALA A 124 20.57 25.99 -35.55
N ALA A 125 19.81 26.43 -36.56
CA ALA A 125 18.42 26.85 -36.38
C ALA A 125 17.52 25.70 -35.94
N GLN A 126 17.74 24.48 -36.46
CA GLN A 126 17.01 23.29 -36.02
C GLN A 126 17.39 22.92 -34.58
N ALA A 127 18.67 22.88 -34.25
CA ALA A 127 19.13 22.62 -32.89
C ALA A 127 18.58 23.63 -31.86
N ALA A 128 18.47 24.91 -32.25
CA ALA A 128 17.86 25.94 -31.40
C ALA A 128 16.35 25.69 -31.17
N LYS A 129 15.62 25.23 -32.19
CA LYS A 129 14.19 24.85 -32.05
C LYS A 129 14.04 23.64 -31.14
N ASP A 130 14.88 22.62 -31.32
CA ASP A 130 14.85 21.40 -30.50
C ASP A 130 15.14 21.74 -29.03
N ALA A 131 16.18 22.55 -28.77
CA ALA A 131 16.49 23.05 -27.43
C ALA A 131 15.35 23.90 -26.83
N GLN A 132 14.62 24.68 -27.63
CA GLN A 132 13.46 25.44 -27.16
C GLN A 132 12.29 24.52 -26.76
N VAL A 133 12.05 23.44 -27.51
CA VAL A 133 11.04 22.44 -27.17
C VAL A 133 11.41 21.69 -25.89
N GLU A 134 12.67 21.27 -25.75
CA GLU A 134 13.16 20.62 -24.53
C GLU A 134 13.07 21.55 -23.31
N ALA A 135 13.44 22.82 -23.45
CA ALA A 135 13.32 23.81 -22.37
C ALA A 135 11.86 24.05 -21.98
N ALA A 136 10.93 24.05 -22.93
CA ALA A 136 9.49 24.15 -22.67
C ALA A 136 8.96 22.90 -21.94
N ALA A 137 9.38 21.70 -22.35
CA ALA A 137 9.03 20.45 -21.69
C ALA A 137 9.55 20.40 -20.24
N ALA A 138 10.82 20.74 -20.02
CA ALA A 138 11.43 20.80 -18.68
C ALA A 138 10.71 21.82 -17.77
N LYS A 139 10.26 22.95 -18.32
CA LYS A 139 9.48 23.95 -17.58
C LYS A 139 8.12 23.42 -17.14
N GLU A 140 7.42 22.65 -17.99
CA GLU A 140 6.16 22.02 -17.62
C GLU A 140 6.36 20.90 -16.58
N GLU A 141 7.44 20.13 -16.69
CA GLU A 141 7.82 19.14 -15.67
C GLU A 141 8.09 19.80 -14.31
N MET A 142 8.88 20.89 -14.26
CA MET A 142 9.09 21.64 -13.01
C MET A 142 7.78 22.19 -12.42
N LYS A 143 6.84 22.64 -13.26
CA LYS A 143 5.51 23.06 -12.78
C LYS A 143 4.68 21.90 -12.25
N ALA A 144 4.81 20.70 -12.83
CA ALA A 144 4.16 19.49 -12.33
C ALA A 144 4.76 19.08 -10.98
N SER A 145 6.09 18.97 -10.88
CA SER A 145 6.79 18.65 -9.62
C SER A 145 6.48 19.67 -8.52
N ARG A 146 6.40 20.98 -8.84
CA ARG A 146 5.99 22.00 -7.87
C ARG A 146 4.56 21.81 -7.37
N ARG A 147 3.63 21.41 -8.24
CA ARG A 147 2.25 21.10 -7.85
C ARG A 147 2.21 19.88 -6.92
N ASP A 148 2.98 18.84 -7.22
CA ASP A 148 3.01 17.63 -6.41
C ASP A 148 3.69 17.86 -5.04
N LEU A 149 4.76 18.65 -4.98
CA LEU A 149 5.35 19.09 -3.70
C LEU A 149 4.36 19.89 -2.84
N LEU A 150 3.52 20.72 -3.45
CA LEU A 150 2.46 21.44 -2.73
C LEU A 150 1.38 20.49 -2.20
N LYS A 151 0.98 19.46 -2.97
CA LYS A 151 0.05 18.43 -2.50
C LYS A 151 0.61 17.67 -1.31
N LEU A 152 1.85 17.15 -1.43
CA LEU A 152 2.53 16.43 -0.35
C LEU A 152 2.69 17.28 0.90
N ARG A 153 2.98 18.59 0.76
CA ARG A 153 3.05 19.50 1.90
C ARG A 153 1.68 19.69 2.57
N ASN A 154 0.60 19.76 1.80
CA ASN A 154 -0.75 19.86 2.34
C ASN A 154 -1.16 18.56 3.05
N GLU A 155 -0.79 17.40 2.50
CA GLU A 155 -0.99 16.09 3.12
C GLU A 155 -0.19 15.95 4.43
N ASP A 156 1.08 16.35 4.46
CA ASP A 156 1.90 16.36 5.69
C ASP A 156 1.29 17.27 6.77
N ASN A 157 0.84 18.47 6.38
CA ASN A 157 0.15 19.38 7.30
C ASN A 157 -1.17 18.78 7.84
N ALA A 158 -1.95 18.10 6.98
CA ALA A 158 -3.18 17.42 7.39
C ALA A 158 -2.90 16.26 8.35
N LEU A 159 -1.87 15.45 8.08
CA LEU A 159 -1.43 14.38 8.97
C LEU A 159 -0.95 14.93 10.31
N ARG A 160 -0.15 16.00 10.33
CA ARG A 160 0.26 16.67 11.59
C ARG A 160 -0.94 17.17 12.39
N ALA A 161 -1.94 17.76 11.73
CA ALA A 161 -3.17 18.17 12.39
C ALA A 161 -3.92 16.97 12.99
N LEU A 162 -4.06 15.87 12.25
CA LEU A 162 -4.67 14.62 12.75
C LEU A 162 -3.88 14.01 13.93
N PHE A 163 -2.56 14.00 13.87
CA PHE A 163 -1.71 13.54 14.98
C PHE A 163 -1.88 14.42 16.20
N SER A 164 -1.91 15.74 16.04
CA SER A 164 -2.13 16.66 17.16
C SER A 164 -3.50 16.45 17.80
N LEU A 165 -4.56 16.29 17.00
CA LEU A 165 -5.91 16.00 17.48
C LEU A 165 -5.95 14.65 18.22
N THR A 166 -5.35 13.61 17.65
CA THR A 166 -5.32 12.27 18.26
C THR A 166 -4.57 12.30 19.58
N ARG A 167 -3.44 13.01 19.64
CA ARG A 167 -2.69 13.22 20.88
C ARG A 167 -3.53 13.91 21.95
N THR A 168 -4.22 15.01 21.61
CA THR A 168 -5.09 15.70 22.59
C THR A 168 -6.24 14.80 23.07
N LYS A 169 -6.81 13.96 22.21
CA LYS A 169 -7.84 12.98 22.60
C LYS A 169 -7.28 11.92 23.56
N LEU A 170 -6.07 11.42 23.30
CA LEU A 170 -5.41 10.47 24.19
C LEU A 170 -5.07 11.11 25.54
N GLU A 171 -4.58 12.34 25.56
CA GLU A 171 -4.33 13.11 26.79
C GLU A 171 -5.63 13.35 27.57
N GLN A 172 -6.73 13.68 26.90
CA GLN A 172 -8.06 13.81 27.52
C GLN A 172 -8.58 12.48 28.07
N GLN A 173 -8.40 11.38 27.34
CA GLN A 173 -8.79 10.04 27.81
C GLN A 173 -7.95 9.61 29.02
N ALA A 174 -6.63 9.87 29.00
CA ALA A 174 -5.75 9.62 30.12
C ALA A 174 -6.20 10.41 31.36
N ALA A 175 -6.41 11.72 31.24
CA ALA A 175 -6.89 12.56 32.33
C ALA A 175 -8.26 12.11 32.86
N SER A 176 -9.19 11.72 31.97
CA SER A 176 -10.49 11.18 32.37
C SER A 176 -10.36 9.84 33.11
N SER A 177 -9.43 8.97 32.70
CA SER A 177 -9.19 7.69 33.37
C SER A 177 -8.52 7.87 34.73
N GLU A 178 -7.58 8.80 34.86
CA GLU A 178 -6.96 9.17 36.14
C GLU A 178 -8.00 9.72 37.12
N GLN A 179 -8.92 10.56 36.65
CA GLN A 179 -10.04 11.05 37.47
C GLN A 179 -10.95 9.92 37.95
N GLN A 180 -11.30 8.96 37.08
CA GLN A 180 -12.10 7.79 37.46
C GLN A 180 -11.38 6.89 38.47
N ILE A 181 -10.07 6.69 38.30
CA ILE A 181 -9.26 5.92 39.24
C ILE A 181 -9.27 6.61 40.61
N ALA A 182 -9.01 7.92 40.66
CA ALA A 182 -9.02 8.69 41.90
C ALA A 182 -10.40 8.66 42.60
N GLU A 183 -11.50 8.75 41.84
CA GLU A 183 -12.86 8.64 42.37
C GLU A 183 -13.14 7.25 42.97
N LEU A 184 -12.74 6.18 42.27
CA LEU A 184 -12.89 4.82 42.75
C LEU A 184 -12.03 4.55 43.99
N GLU A 185 -10.80 5.05 44.03
CA GLU A 185 -9.92 4.96 45.20
C GLU A 185 -10.53 5.69 46.41
N ALA A 186 -11.06 6.91 46.21
CA ALA A 186 -11.75 7.65 47.26
C ALA A 186 -13.00 6.90 47.77
N ARG A 187 -13.77 6.27 46.86
CA ARG A 187 -14.94 5.47 47.21
C ARG A 187 -14.55 4.20 47.98
N ILE A 188 -13.47 3.52 47.57
CA ILE A 188 -12.93 2.35 48.28
C ILE A 188 -12.48 2.77 49.68
N ALA A 189 -11.74 3.87 49.83
CA ALA A 189 -11.31 4.38 51.12
C ALA A 189 -12.51 4.73 52.03
N ALA A 190 -13.54 5.37 51.47
CA ALA A 190 -14.78 5.67 52.20
C ALA A 190 -15.49 4.39 52.67
N MET A 191 -15.66 3.39 51.79
CA MET A 191 -16.26 2.10 52.15
C MET A 191 -15.44 1.36 53.21
N GLN A 192 -14.10 1.39 53.12
CA GLN A 192 -13.22 0.80 54.12
C GLN A 192 -13.35 1.50 55.48
N SER A 193 -13.44 2.83 55.50
CA SER A 193 -13.65 3.59 56.74
C SER A 193 -15.02 3.29 57.39
N SER A 194 -16.08 3.18 56.58
CA SER A 194 -17.42 2.80 57.05
C SER A 194 -17.42 1.38 57.60
N ALA A 195 -16.83 0.42 56.88
CA ALA A 195 -16.73 -0.96 57.31
C ALA A 195 -15.90 -1.10 58.61
N ALA A 196 -14.84 -0.30 58.77
CA ALA A 196 -14.07 -0.25 60.00
C ALA A 196 -14.90 0.29 61.18
N ALA A 197 -15.65 1.38 60.98
CA ALA A 197 -16.53 1.94 61.99
C ALA A 197 -17.66 0.98 62.39
N GLU A 198 -18.27 0.29 61.43
CA GLU A 198 -19.27 -0.76 61.67
C GLU A 198 -18.68 -1.94 62.44
N ALA A 199 -17.46 -2.37 62.10
CA ALA A 199 -16.76 -3.42 62.81
C ALA A 199 -16.42 -3.03 64.26
N GLU A 200 -16.00 -1.78 64.51
CA GLU A 200 -15.79 -1.26 65.86
C GLU A 200 -17.09 -1.16 66.66
N ALA A 201 -18.16 -0.65 66.06
CA ALA A 201 -19.49 -0.62 66.69
C ALA A 201 -19.99 -2.03 67.05
N ALA A 202 -19.81 -3.00 66.15
CA ALA A 202 -20.16 -4.40 66.40
C ALA A 202 -19.32 -5.02 67.52
N ARG A 203 -18.01 -4.71 67.59
CA ARG A 203 -17.12 -5.15 68.68
C ARG A 203 -17.57 -4.60 70.03
N GLU A 204 -17.93 -3.32 70.10
CA GLU A 204 -18.41 -2.72 71.35
C GLU A 204 -19.78 -3.29 71.75
N GLN A 205 -20.66 -3.56 70.78
CA GLN A 205 -21.92 -4.25 71.03
C GLN A 205 -21.68 -5.67 71.59
N ILE A 206 -20.77 -6.46 70.99
CA ILE A 206 -20.40 -7.79 71.48
C ILE A 206 -19.85 -7.71 72.92
N LYS A 207 -18.99 -6.75 73.21
CA LYS A 207 -18.44 -6.53 74.57
C LYS A 207 -19.52 -6.19 75.58
N SER A 208 -20.46 -5.31 75.20
CA SER A 208 -21.60 -4.95 76.05
C SER A 208 -22.50 -6.17 76.33
N LEU A 209 -22.82 -6.97 75.31
CA LEU A 209 -23.58 -8.21 75.44
C LEU A 209 -22.83 -9.23 76.30
N GLY A 210 -21.52 -9.35 76.14
CA GLY A 210 -20.66 -10.18 76.99
C GLY A 210 -20.75 -9.79 78.47
N SER A 211 -20.70 -8.48 78.77
CA SER A 211 -20.87 -7.98 80.15
C SER A 211 -22.27 -8.22 80.72
N GLN A 212 -23.32 -8.10 79.89
CA GLN A 212 -24.70 -8.41 80.28
C GLN A 212 -24.89 -9.89 80.55
N LEU A 213 -24.31 -10.75 79.71
CA LEU A 213 -24.33 -12.20 79.89
C LEU A 213 -23.62 -12.60 81.18
N GLN A 214 -22.44 -12.03 81.45
CA GLN A 214 -21.72 -12.29 82.70
C GLN A 214 -22.55 -11.86 83.92
N ALA A 215 -23.14 -10.66 83.90
CA ALA A 215 -24.01 -10.21 84.98
C ALA A 215 -25.26 -11.10 85.15
N ALA A 216 -25.81 -11.64 84.07
CA ALA A 216 -26.91 -12.59 84.12
C ALA A 216 -26.47 -13.94 84.73
N LEU A 217 -25.27 -14.43 84.39
CA LEU A 217 -24.68 -15.62 84.99
C LEU A 217 -24.45 -15.42 86.49
N ASP A 218 -23.89 -14.29 86.92
CA ASP A 218 -23.68 -13.97 88.33
C ASP A 218 -25.01 -13.91 89.10
N ARG A 219 -26.07 -13.35 88.49
CA ARG A 219 -27.43 -13.36 89.06
C ARG A 219 -28.00 -14.78 89.18
N LEU A 220 -27.80 -15.63 88.18
CA LEU A 220 -28.22 -17.04 88.22
C LEU A 220 -27.46 -17.82 89.30
N GLU A 221 -26.15 -17.59 89.46
CA GLU A 221 -25.36 -18.17 90.53
C GLU A 221 -25.82 -17.70 91.91
N ALA A 222 -26.11 -16.40 92.07
CA ALA A 222 -26.66 -15.87 93.31
C ALA A 222 -28.05 -16.46 93.61
N ALA A 223 -28.93 -16.55 92.61
CA ALA A 223 -30.24 -17.18 92.75
C ALA A 223 -30.12 -18.67 93.08
N ARG A 224 -29.16 -19.39 92.49
CA ARG A 224 -28.85 -20.78 92.82
C ARG A 224 -28.41 -20.92 94.28
N LYS A 225 -27.46 -20.10 94.73
CA LYS A 225 -27.03 -20.07 96.15
C LYS A 225 -28.19 -19.77 97.10
N GLN A 226 -29.10 -18.87 96.73
CA GLN A 226 -30.32 -18.60 97.50
C GLN A 226 -31.26 -19.80 97.51
N ALA A 227 -31.46 -20.48 96.38
CA ALA A 227 -32.27 -21.68 96.28
C ALA A 227 -31.69 -22.83 97.12
N ASP A 228 -30.36 -23.03 97.07
CA ASP A 228 -29.66 -24.03 97.88
C ASP A 228 -29.81 -23.71 99.39
N ALA A 229 -29.64 -22.45 99.79
CA ALA A 229 -29.85 -22.03 101.18
C ALA A 229 -31.32 -22.18 101.65
N LEU A 230 -32.29 -21.89 100.77
CA LEU A 230 -33.71 -22.14 101.04
C LEU A 230 -34.01 -23.65 101.13
N ALA A 231 -33.39 -24.47 100.28
CA ALA A 231 -33.50 -25.91 100.33
C ALA A 231 -32.90 -26.50 101.61
N GLU A 232 -31.76 -25.97 102.09
CA GLU A 232 -31.19 -26.31 103.39
C GLU A 232 -32.09 -25.90 104.55
N ARG A 233 -32.68 -24.68 104.52
CA ARG A 233 -33.67 -24.26 105.52
C ARG A 233 -34.90 -25.16 105.52
N HIS A 234 -35.43 -25.48 104.33
CA HIS A 234 -36.60 -26.33 104.19
C HIS A 234 -36.30 -27.78 104.59
N SER A 235 -35.10 -28.29 104.30
CA SER A 235 -34.69 -29.64 104.73
C SER A 235 -34.47 -29.70 106.23
N ALA A 236 -33.91 -28.66 106.85
CA ALA A 236 -33.81 -28.53 108.30
C ALA A 236 -35.20 -28.44 108.96
N GLN A 237 -36.10 -27.64 108.39
CA GLN A 237 -37.49 -27.53 108.86
C GLN A 237 -38.26 -28.84 108.69
N LEU A 238 -38.08 -29.55 107.58
CA LEU A 238 -38.65 -30.89 107.38
C LEU A 238 -38.03 -31.91 108.32
N ALA A 239 -36.74 -31.82 108.65
CA ALA A 239 -36.09 -32.70 109.63
C ALA A 239 -36.65 -32.45 111.04
N GLU A 240 -36.87 -31.19 111.42
CA GLU A 240 -37.54 -30.81 112.66
C GLU A 240 -38.98 -31.31 112.70
N GLN A 241 -39.76 -31.06 111.64
CA GLN A 241 -41.12 -31.60 111.49
C GLN A 241 -41.14 -33.14 111.51
N ARG A 242 -40.15 -33.81 110.91
CA ARG A 242 -40.01 -35.26 110.97
C ARG A 242 -39.64 -35.73 112.38
N HIS A 243 -38.84 -34.98 113.11
CA HIS A 243 -38.49 -35.30 114.49
C HIS A 243 -39.71 -35.12 115.41
N GLU A 244 -40.48 -34.05 115.20
CA GLU A 244 -41.73 -33.77 115.91
C GLU A 244 -42.82 -34.80 115.54
N ALA A 245 -42.98 -35.11 114.25
CA ALA A 245 -43.87 -36.17 113.77
C ALA A 245 -43.42 -37.55 114.21
N ALA A 246 -42.11 -37.83 114.34
CA ALA A 246 -41.60 -39.09 114.88
C ALA A 246 -41.79 -39.18 116.40
N ALA A 247 -41.76 -38.05 117.11
CA ALA A 247 -42.12 -37.99 118.53
C ALA A 247 -43.64 -38.18 118.71
N GLN A 248 -44.46 -37.57 117.84
CA GLN A 248 -45.90 -37.80 117.79
C GLN A 248 -46.22 -39.23 117.35
N LEU A 249 -45.50 -39.82 116.40
CA LEU A 249 -45.62 -41.22 116.01
C LEU A 249 -45.17 -42.15 117.12
N ARG A 250 -44.11 -41.85 117.89
CA ARG A 250 -43.77 -42.63 119.10
C ARG A 250 -44.84 -42.52 120.19
N ALA A 251 -45.45 -41.35 120.35
CA ALA A 251 -46.59 -41.17 121.25
C ALA A 251 -47.84 -41.91 120.74
N CYS A 252 -48.11 -41.87 119.44
CA CYS A 252 -49.19 -42.58 118.79
C CYS A 252 -48.93 -44.08 118.70
N GLU A 253 -47.70 -44.56 118.54
CA GLU A 253 -47.27 -45.97 118.59
C GLU A 253 -47.29 -46.48 120.02
N ALA A 254 -47.02 -45.63 121.02
CA ALA A 254 -47.31 -45.97 122.41
C ALA A 254 -48.84 -46.08 122.65
N GLN A 255 -49.66 -45.27 121.98
CA GLN A 255 -51.12 -45.38 122.00
C GLN A 255 -51.65 -46.53 121.11
N LEU A 256 -50.96 -46.87 120.02
CA LEU A 256 -51.30 -47.95 119.09
C LEU A 256 -50.72 -49.30 119.55
N GLY A 257 -49.67 -49.35 120.35
CA GLY A 257 -49.26 -50.55 121.08
C GLY A 257 -50.32 -50.96 122.10
N VAL A 258 -51.12 -50.00 122.58
CA VAL A 258 -52.31 -50.23 123.42
C VAL A 258 -53.55 -50.60 122.57
N ALA A 259 -53.65 -50.14 121.31
CA ALA A 259 -54.79 -50.43 120.42
C ALA A 259 -54.61 -51.62 119.45
N ALA A 260 -53.37 -51.97 119.08
CA ALA A 260 -52.99 -53.06 118.17
C ALA A 260 -52.89 -54.42 118.88
N ALA A 261 -53.09 -54.46 120.20
CA ALA A 261 -53.43 -55.68 120.93
C ALA A 261 -54.87 -56.17 120.63
N LEU A 262 -55.68 -55.39 119.89
CA LEU A 262 -57.10 -55.71 119.72
C LEU A 262 -57.53 -56.14 118.31
N LEU A 263 -56.86 -55.80 117.20
CA LEU A 263 -57.42 -56.12 115.87
C LEU A 263 -56.36 -56.23 114.74
N LEU A 264 -56.16 -57.45 114.24
CA LEU A 264 -55.80 -57.82 112.86
C LEU A 264 -57.01 -58.61 112.30
N PRO A 265 -57.28 -58.74 110.96
CA PRO A 265 -56.28 -58.83 109.87
C PRO A 265 -56.65 -58.23 108.48
N ASP A 266 -55.62 -58.21 107.61
CA ASP A 266 -55.52 -58.55 106.17
C ASP A 266 -56.47 -57.99 105.07
N ILE A 267 -55.87 -57.50 103.97
CA ILE A 267 -55.91 -58.07 102.59
C ILE A 267 -55.11 -57.17 101.58
N PRO A 268 -54.47 -57.74 100.53
CA PRO A 268 -53.36 -57.13 99.78
C PRO A 268 -53.68 -56.63 98.35
N VAL A 269 -52.75 -55.84 97.81
CA VAL A 269 -52.74 -55.20 96.48
C VAL A 269 -51.88 -55.99 95.47
N ALA A 270 -52.32 -56.12 94.22
CA ALA A 270 -51.55 -56.57 93.04
C ALA A 270 -52.06 -55.77 91.82
N GLY A 271 -51.32 -55.37 90.78
CA GLY A 271 -49.93 -55.48 90.29
C GLY A 271 -49.87 -54.69 88.94
N PRO A 272 -48.69 -54.48 88.30
CA PRO A 272 -48.54 -53.56 87.16
C PRO A 272 -48.60 -54.23 85.77
N ILE A 273 -49.02 -53.46 84.75
CA ILE A 273 -49.19 -53.87 83.33
C ILE A 273 -47.95 -53.50 82.49
N THR A 274 -47.44 -54.44 81.70
CA THR A 274 -46.38 -54.26 80.68
C THR A 274 -46.97 -54.32 79.26
N LEU A 275 -46.60 -53.37 78.40
CA LEU A 275 -46.96 -53.33 76.97
C LEU A 275 -45.75 -53.71 76.08
N ARG A 276 -45.95 -54.63 75.14
CA ARG A 276 -45.05 -54.97 74.03
C ARG A 276 -45.58 -54.32 72.73
N VAL A 277 -44.68 -53.75 71.93
CA VAL A 277 -44.94 -53.26 70.56
C VAL A 277 -44.22 -54.18 69.56
N ALA A 278 -44.96 -54.63 68.54
CA ALA A 278 -44.46 -55.40 67.40
C ALA A 278 -44.01 -54.46 66.27
N VAL A 279 -42.93 -54.83 65.57
CA VAL A 279 -42.39 -54.11 64.40
C VAL A 279 -42.65 -54.95 63.15
N THR A 280 -43.25 -54.35 62.12
CA THR A 280 -43.31 -54.86 60.74
C THR A 280 -42.35 -54.07 59.84
N PRO A 281 -41.75 -54.70 58.81
CA PRO A 281 -40.73 -54.06 57.97
C PRO A 281 -41.39 -53.16 56.91
N MET A 282 -40.81 -51.96 56.74
CA MET A 282 -41.35 -50.83 55.98
C MET A 282 -40.74 -50.73 54.58
N CYS A 283 -41.57 -50.46 53.57
CA CYS A 283 -41.16 -49.61 52.44
C CYS A 283 -40.91 -48.20 52.99
N SER A 284 -39.77 -47.62 52.67
CA SER A 284 -39.36 -46.30 53.15
C SER A 284 -40.12 -45.20 52.41
N TYR A 285 -41.29 -44.81 52.91
CA TYR A 285 -41.94 -43.58 52.49
C TYR A 285 -41.32 -42.41 53.22
N VAL A 286 -40.80 -41.43 52.48
CA VAL A 286 -40.38 -40.16 53.07
C VAL A 286 -41.51 -39.16 52.89
N SER A 287 -42.06 -38.68 53.99
CA SER A 287 -43.02 -37.59 53.95
C SER A 287 -42.33 -36.31 53.48
N GLY A 288 -42.87 -35.69 52.43
CA GLY A 288 -42.36 -34.42 51.92
C GLY A 288 -42.40 -33.33 52.98
N LEU A 289 -41.48 -32.36 52.90
CA LEU A 289 -41.38 -31.25 53.87
C LEU A 289 -42.50 -30.20 53.73
N GLY A 290 -43.53 -30.47 52.91
CA GLY A 290 -44.64 -29.57 52.62
C GLY A 290 -44.31 -28.48 51.61
N LEU A 291 -45.32 -27.67 51.28
CA LEU A 291 -45.23 -26.60 50.27
C LEU A 291 -44.90 -25.22 50.88
N HIS A 292 -44.41 -25.18 52.12
CA HIS A 292 -44.23 -23.93 52.84
C HIS A 292 -43.13 -23.04 52.25
N ALA A 293 -43.29 -21.71 52.40
CA ALA A 293 -42.38 -20.71 51.85
C ALA A 293 -40.94 -20.81 52.38
N HIS A 294 -40.75 -21.38 53.58
CA HIS A 294 -39.44 -21.57 54.21
C HIS A 294 -38.70 -22.84 53.74
N VAL A 295 -39.38 -23.75 53.04
CA VAL A 295 -38.75 -24.95 52.45
C VAL A 295 -38.14 -24.56 51.10
N PRO A 296 -36.86 -24.89 50.81
CA PRO A 296 -36.27 -24.63 49.49
C PRO A 296 -37.13 -25.24 48.38
N ARG A 297 -37.32 -24.51 47.28
CA ARG A 297 -38.29 -24.91 46.23
C ARG A 297 -38.08 -26.32 45.69
N PHE A 298 -36.83 -26.80 45.64
CA PHE A 298 -36.47 -28.13 45.17
C PHE A 298 -36.78 -29.27 46.16
N LEU A 299 -37.15 -28.97 47.41
CA LEU A 299 -37.58 -29.94 48.42
C LEU A 299 -39.09 -29.87 48.71
N ARG A 300 -39.83 -29.01 47.98
CA ARG A 300 -41.27 -28.88 48.13
C ARG A 300 -41.96 -29.99 47.37
N TRP A 301 -42.57 -30.92 48.09
CA TRP A 301 -43.39 -31.97 47.51
C TRP A 301 -44.67 -32.14 48.34
N ALA A 302 -45.81 -32.28 47.66
CA ALA A 302 -47.13 -32.29 48.31
C ALA A 302 -47.54 -33.67 48.86
N GLY A 303 -46.78 -34.73 48.58
CA GLY A 303 -47.10 -36.11 48.96
C GLY A 303 -45.94 -36.87 49.61
N ASN A 304 -46.21 -38.12 49.98
CA ASN A 304 -45.17 -39.06 50.39
C ASN A 304 -44.39 -39.50 49.14
N LEU A 305 -43.07 -39.35 49.16
CA LEU A 305 -42.21 -39.85 48.09
C LEU A 305 -41.93 -41.32 48.38
N ALA A 306 -42.30 -42.20 47.44
CA ALA A 306 -41.84 -43.57 47.46
C ALA A 306 -40.36 -43.55 47.02
N LEU A 307 -39.45 -43.82 47.94
CA LEU A 307 -38.06 -44.04 47.59
C LEU A 307 -37.92 -45.48 47.13
N HIS A 308 -37.46 -45.66 45.89
CA HIS A 308 -37.01 -46.96 45.44
C HIS A 308 -35.62 -47.21 45.98
N ASP A 309 -35.39 -48.40 46.52
CA ASP A 309 -34.07 -48.84 46.92
C ASP A 309 -33.22 -49.00 45.64
N ILE A 310 -32.37 -48.02 45.37
CA ILE A 310 -31.39 -48.07 44.30
C ILE A 310 -30.12 -48.69 44.87
N SER A 311 -29.61 -49.74 44.21
CA SER A 311 -28.34 -50.33 44.62
C SER A 311 -27.22 -49.29 44.52
N ARG A 312 -26.21 -49.38 45.39
CA ARG A 312 -25.07 -48.45 45.35
C ARG A 312 -24.39 -48.44 43.98
N GLU A 313 -24.33 -49.57 43.31
CA GLU A 313 -23.74 -49.71 41.98
C GLU A 313 -24.55 -48.96 40.92
N ASP A 314 -25.88 -49.09 40.93
CA ASP A 314 -26.76 -48.37 40.01
C ASP A 314 -26.70 -46.86 40.22
N PHE A 315 -26.63 -46.42 41.48
CA PHE A 315 -26.49 -45.00 41.81
C PHE A 315 -25.18 -44.40 41.27
N LEU A 316 -24.06 -45.10 41.47
CA LEU A 316 -22.76 -44.67 40.95
C LEU A 316 -22.71 -44.70 39.42
N SER A 317 -23.37 -45.69 38.79
CA SER A 317 -23.54 -45.76 37.34
C SER A 317 -24.33 -44.57 36.80
N GLN A 318 -25.43 -44.19 37.45
CA GLN A 318 -26.23 -43.02 37.08
C GLN A 318 -25.45 -41.71 37.23
N ILE A 319 -24.70 -41.53 38.32
CA ILE A 319 -23.83 -40.35 38.50
C ILE A 319 -22.78 -40.27 37.40
N SER A 320 -22.12 -41.40 37.09
CA SER A 320 -21.10 -41.46 36.04
C SER A 320 -21.69 -41.09 34.67
N SER A 321 -22.89 -41.60 34.36
CA SER A 321 -23.64 -41.25 33.16
C SER A 321 -24.01 -39.76 33.07
N ILE A 322 -24.34 -39.12 34.20
CA ILE A 322 -24.60 -37.67 34.25
C ILE A 322 -23.34 -36.88 33.92
N TRP A 323 -22.18 -37.23 34.49
CA TRP A 323 -20.93 -36.52 34.24
C TRP A 323 -20.40 -36.72 32.82
N SER A 324 -20.45 -37.94 32.29
CA SER A 324 -20.06 -38.20 30.89
C SER A 324 -20.93 -37.41 29.92
N ALA A 325 -22.25 -37.42 30.11
CA ALA A 325 -23.18 -36.66 29.27
C ALA A 325 -22.97 -35.14 29.37
N LYS A 326 -22.53 -34.63 30.54
CA LYS A 326 -22.17 -33.22 30.71
C LYS A 326 -20.90 -32.87 29.94
N ALA A 327 -19.85 -33.68 30.09
CA ALA A 327 -18.59 -33.50 29.39
C ALA A 327 -18.79 -33.51 27.86
N ASP A 328 -19.62 -34.41 27.35
CA ASP A 328 -19.98 -34.47 25.94
C ASP A 328 -20.70 -33.20 25.45
N LEU A 329 -21.61 -32.65 26.27
CA LEU A 329 -22.33 -31.43 25.93
C LEU A 329 -21.41 -30.20 25.93
N GLU A 330 -20.54 -30.07 26.93
CA GLU A 330 -19.55 -28.99 27.01
C GLU A 330 -18.53 -29.07 25.87
N GLY A 331 -18.10 -30.28 25.50
CA GLY A 331 -17.26 -30.51 24.34
C GLY A 331 -17.91 -30.08 23.01
N ARG A 332 -19.24 -30.24 22.88
CA ARG A 332 -19.99 -29.79 21.70
C ARG A 332 -20.22 -28.27 21.67
N GLN A 333 -20.46 -27.65 22.83
CA GLN A 333 -20.79 -26.21 22.91
C GLN A 333 -19.56 -25.31 23.03
N GLY A 334 -18.40 -25.86 23.40
CA GLY A 334 -17.16 -25.08 23.58
C GLY A 334 -17.18 -24.14 24.78
N ALA A 335 -18.16 -24.28 25.68
CA ALA A 335 -18.32 -23.46 26.88
C ALA A 335 -18.63 -24.36 28.09
N LEU A 336 -18.09 -23.98 29.25
CA LEU A 336 -18.40 -24.64 30.51
C LEU A 336 -19.81 -24.26 30.97
N ILE A 337 -20.62 -25.26 31.31
CA ILE A 337 -22.01 -25.11 31.76
C ILE A 337 -22.06 -25.53 33.24
N SER A 338 -22.77 -24.77 34.07
CA SER A 338 -22.95 -25.16 35.47
C SER A 338 -23.73 -26.49 35.55
N LEU A 339 -23.39 -27.33 36.53
CA LEU A 339 -24.06 -28.63 36.72
C LEU A 339 -25.59 -28.46 36.86
N GLN A 340 -26.04 -27.40 37.54
CA GLN A 340 -27.46 -27.11 37.69
C GLN A 340 -28.16 -26.82 36.37
N ALA A 341 -27.54 -26.02 35.49
CA ALA A 341 -28.11 -25.73 34.16
C ALA A 341 -28.14 -26.99 33.29
N PHE A 342 -27.09 -27.81 33.34
CA PHE A 342 -27.05 -29.10 32.65
C PHE A 342 -28.15 -30.06 33.13
N LEU A 343 -28.31 -30.23 34.45
CA LEU A 343 -29.33 -31.12 35.02
C LEU A 343 -30.74 -30.64 34.68
N HIS A 344 -30.98 -29.32 34.74
CA HIS A 344 -32.24 -28.75 34.30
C HIS A 344 -32.50 -29.08 32.83
N GLN A 345 -31.53 -28.87 31.94
CA GLN A 345 -31.68 -29.19 30.54
C GLN A 345 -31.95 -30.69 30.31
N LYS A 346 -31.15 -31.59 30.91
CA LYS A 346 -31.21 -33.04 30.68
C LYS A 346 -32.53 -33.65 31.15
N PHE A 347 -33.00 -33.28 32.34
CA PHE A 347 -34.18 -33.92 32.94
C PHE A 347 -35.48 -33.18 32.62
N TRP A 348 -35.44 -31.86 32.43
CA TRP A 348 -36.63 -31.10 32.08
C TRP A 348 -37.02 -31.28 30.61
N SER A 349 -36.04 -31.34 29.69
CA SER A 349 -36.35 -31.56 28.27
C SER A 349 -36.98 -32.92 28.05
N SER A 350 -36.55 -33.97 28.77
CA SER A 350 -37.14 -35.30 28.66
C SER A 350 -38.58 -35.36 29.17
N ALA A 351 -38.90 -34.64 30.24
CA ALA A 351 -40.27 -34.57 30.78
C ALA A 351 -41.22 -33.83 29.83
N GLU A 352 -40.79 -32.72 29.23
CA GLU A 352 -41.57 -32.01 28.20
C GLU A 352 -41.71 -32.84 26.92
N GLN A 353 -40.69 -33.60 26.53
CA GLN A 353 -40.72 -34.45 25.34
C GLN A 353 -41.64 -35.67 25.52
N GLU A 354 -41.73 -36.24 26.72
CA GLU A 354 -42.73 -37.27 27.06
C GLU A 354 -44.15 -36.70 27.08
N GLN A 355 -44.36 -35.49 27.64
CA GLN A 355 -45.68 -34.84 27.60
C GLN A 355 -46.09 -34.46 26.17
N LEU A 356 -45.17 -33.99 25.33
CA LEU A 356 -45.42 -33.70 23.92
C LEU A 356 -45.73 -34.98 23.13
N SER A 357 -45.03 -36.08 23.39
CA SER A 357 -45.28 -37.39 22.76
C SER A 357 -46.63 -37.99 23.17
N GLN A 358 -47.06 -37.77 24.41
CA GLN A 358 -48.40 -38.17 24.89
C GLN A 358 -49.52 -37.25 24.34
N SER A 359 -49.24 -35.97 24.07
CA SER A 359 -50.22 -35.08 23.43
C SER A 359 -50.36 -35.30 21.92
N ALA A 360 -49.28 -35.70 21.23
CA ALA A 360 -49.27 -35.96 19.79
C ALA A 360 -50.03 -37.23 19.39
N THR A 361 -50.18 -38.20 20.31
CA THR A 361 -50.95 -39.43 20.11
C THR A 361 -52.45 -39.27 20.42
N ALA A 362 -52.88 -38.11 20.96
CA ALA A 362 -54.27 -37.82 21.28
C ALA A 362 -54.97 -36.89 20.26
N GLY A 363 -54.33 -36.55 19.13
CA GLY A 363 -54.77 -35.47 18.24
C GLY A 363 -54.68 -35.73 16.74
N GLU A 364 -54.91 -36.95 16.25
CA GLU A 364 -55.23 -37.17 14.83
C GLU A 364 -56.71 -36.88 14.59
N GLY A 365 -57.06 -35.63 14.30
CA GLY A 365 -58.44 -35.28 13.99
C GLY A 365 -58.79 -33.78 13.96
N SER A 366 -57.91 -32.90 13.47
CA SER A 366 -58.37 -31.56 13.05
C SER A 366 -57.39 -30.89 12.11
N THR A 367 -57.88 -30.48 10.95
CA THR A 367 -57.20 -29.72 9.90
C THR A 367 -56.73 -28.34 10.38
N PRO A 368 -55.62 -27.80 9.86
CA PRO A 368 -54.95 -26.64 10.44
C PRO A 368 -55.58 -25.32 9.98
N ALA A 369 -55.96 -24.47 10.93
CA ALA A 369 -56.17 -23.05 10.69
C ALA A 369 -54.80 -22.34 10.74
N ALA A 370 -54.45 -21.71 9.61
CA ALA A 370 -53.22 -20.94 9.44
C ALA A 370 -53.12 -19.79 10.46
N ILE A 371 -52.02 -19.73 11.21
CA ILE A 371 -51.61 -18.58 12.03
C ILE A 371 -50.26 -18.06 11.49
N PRO A 372 -50.05 -16.74 11.38
CA PRO A 372 -49.05 -16.16 10.50
C PRO A 372 -47.64 -16.22 11.09
N ALA A 373 -46.68 -16.54 10.22
CA ALA A 373 -45.23 -16.56 10.47
C ALA A 373 -44.65 -15.14 10.69
N SER A 374 -44.99 -14.49 11.82
CA SER A 374 -44.47 -13.15 12.15
C SER A 374 -43.58 -13.07 13.40
N ILE A 375 -43.36 -14.17 14.13
CA ILE A 375 -42.61 -14.11 15.41
C ILE A 375 -41.20 -14.72 15.34
N LEU A 376 -40.86 -15.48 14.29
CA LEU A 376 -39.52 -16.09 14.16
C LEU A 376 -38.49 -15.27 13.35
N SER A 377 -38.83 -14.06 12.89
CA SER A 377 -37.92 -13.22 12.08
C SER A 377 -37.06 -12.22 12.89
N SER A 378 -37.37 -11.97 14.17
CA SER A 378 -36.72 -10.89 14.94
C SER A 378 -35.31 -11.21 15.45
N HIS A 379 -34.93 -12.49 15.57
CA HIS A 379 -33.61 -12.87 16.09
C HIS A 379 -32.52 -12.96 15.02
N HIS A 380 -32.86 -13.26 13.75
CA HIS A 380 -31.87 -13.25 12.67
C HIS A 380 -31.55 -11.85 12.15
N ALA A 381 -32.50 -10.90 12.20
CA ALA A 381 -32.27 -9.52 11.78
C ALA A 381 -31.25 -8.79 12.68
N ARG A 382 -31.24 -9.06 13.99
CA ARG A 382 -30.27 -8.44 14.92
C ARG A 382 -28.85 -8.97 14.77
N ALA A 383 -28.66 -10.25 14.42
CA ALA A 383 -27.33 -10.81 14.19
C ALA A 383 -26.67 -10.25 12.92
N ALA A 384 -27.46 -10.00 11.86
CA ALA A 384 -26.96 -9.38 10.63
C ALA A 384 -26.55 -7.91 10.84
N GLN A 385 -27.26 -7.18 11.69
CA GLN A 385 -26.99 -5.76 11.95
C GLN A 385 -25.73 -5.51 12.80
N VAL A 386 -25.37 -6.45 13.69
CA VAL A 386 -24.12 -6.41 14.46
C VAL A 386 -22.91 -6.77 13.61
N LYS A 387 -23.06 -7.70 12.65
CA LYS A 387 -21.98 -8.05 11.73
C LYS A 387 -21.64 -6.91 10.75
N ALA A 388 -22.65 -6.24 10.21
CA ALA A 388 -22.46 -5.10 9.31
C ALA A 388 -21.83 -3.86 9.98
N THR A 389 -21.95 -3.72 11.31
CA THR A 389 -21.33 -2.60 12.06
C THR A 389 -19.89 -2.89 12.51
N LEU A 390 -19.48 -4.16 12.50
CA LEU A 390 -18.11 -4.59 12.75
C LEU A 390 -17.24 -4.54 11.49
N ASP A 391 -17.80 -4.81 10.31
CA ASP A 391 -17.07 -4.76 9.04
C ASP A 391 -16.90 -3.33 8.48
N ALA A 392 -17.59 -2.33 9.08
CA ALA A 392 -17.55 -0.93 8.66
C ALA A 392 -16.65 -0.03 9.55
N LYS A 393 -15.96 -0.62 10.54
CA LYS A 393 -14.91 0.01 11.35
C LYS A 393 -13.58 -0.64 11.04
#